data_AF-A0A0B6X1Z1-F1
#
_entry.id   AF-A0A0B6X1Z1-F1
#
_cell.length_a   1.000
_cell.length_b   1.000
_cell.length_c   1.000
_cell.angle_alpha   90.00
_cell.angle_beta   90.00
_cell.angle_gamma   90.00
#
_symmetry.space_group_name_H-M   'P 1'
#
loop_
_entity.id
_entity.type
_entity.pdbx_description
1 polymer ?
#
loop_
_entity_poly.entity_id
_entity_poly.type
_entity_poly.pdbx_seq_one_letter_code
_entity_poly.pdbx_strand_id
1 'polypeptide(L)'
;MRCAEFEERLTDYIEGALAAEANQAMAQHALSCPVCHDLLNEVRNAMAACRSLPVAEPPLGLEARIIARTVPEAMMTCEEFEEHLTDYLDGFLPAPLYHRWERHAALCPRCTDLPGDVVRAIGACYSLLTEELPVPADLHSRILCATLGAADARAFRPSLVLRLRAWLEALWGELQAVTISPQLATVAVVLLVAVLIGSTLSKDGTIGDVYRTSWRLAAQTYALGANTAARMTTGDLKKVTGAINGT
;
A
#
# COMPACT_ATOMS: atom_id res chain seq x y z
N MET A 1 -17.07 -1.00 -72.43
CA MET A 1 -17.93 -0.27 -71.48
C MET A 1 -17.72 1.22 -71.62
N ARG A 2 -18.67 2.01 -71.14
CA ARG A 2 -18.57 3.48 -71.06
C ARG A 2 -18.10 3.90 -69.66
N CYS A 3 -17.46 5.06 -69.53
CA CYS A 3 -16.97 5.54 -68.22
C CYS A 3 -18.07 5.62 -67.15
N ALA A 4 -19.28 6.07 -67.51
CA ALA A 4 -20.42 6.10 -66.59
C ALA A 4 -20.79 4.70 -66.05
N GLU A 5 -20.72 3.67 -66.91
CA GLU A 5 -20.99 2.28 -66.52
C GLU A 5 -19.87 1.71 -65.63
N PHE A 6 -18.64 2.20 -65.79
CA PHE A 6 -17.52 1.86 -64.91
C PHE A 6 -17.70 2.45 -63.51
N GLU A 7 -18.08 3.74 -63.42
CA GLU A 7 -18.34 4.43 -62.16
C GLU A 7 -19.49 3.79 -61.36
N GLU A 8 -20.60 3.45 -62.03
CA GLU A 8 -21.74 2.79 -61.40
C GLU A 8 -21.40 1.42 -60.81
N ARG A 9 -20.44 0.70 -61.42
CA ARG A 9 -20.06 -0.68 -61.03
C ARG A 9 -18.75 -0.75 -60.26
N LEU A 10 -18.16 0.40 -59.91
CA LEU A 10 -16.85 0.48 -59.28
C LEU A 10 -16.83 -0.18 -57.90
N THR A 11 -17.86 0.03 -57.09
CA THR A 11 -18.00 -0.58 -55.76
C THR A 11 -18.05 -2.10 -55.86
N ASP A 12 -18.94 -2.64 -56.71
CA ASP A 12 -19.07 -4.09 -56.92
C ASP A 12 -17.77 -4.72 -57.44
N TYR A 13 -17.03 -4.00 -58.30
CA TYR A 13 -15.73 -4.43 -58.80
C TYR A 13 -14.67 -4.51 -57.69
N ILE A 14 -14.64 -3.52 -56.79
CA ILE A 14 -13.72 -3.47 -55.65
C ILE A 14 -14.05 -4.55 -54.61
N GLU A 15 -15.35 -4.78 -54.36
CA GLU A 15 -15.83 -5.80 -53.42
C GLU A 15 -15.77 -7.23 -54.00
N GLY A 16 -15.46 -7.37 -55.29
CA GLY A 16 -15.40 -8.66 -55.97
C GLY A 16 -16.77 -9.31 -56.20
N ALA A 17 -17.86 -8.53 -56.14
CA ALA A 17 -19.23 -9.00 -56.31
C ALA A 17 -19.64 -9.20 -57.78
N LEU A 18 -18.83 -8.74 -58.73
CA LEU A 18 -19.11 -8.87 -60.17
C LEU A 18 -18.83 -10.27 -60.73
N ALA A 19 -19.62 -10.69 -61.71
CA ALA A 19 -19.35 -11.88 -62.52
C ALA A 19 -18.02 -11.77 -63.28
N ALA A 20 -17.39 -12.91 -63.59
CA ALA A 20 -16.04 -12.97 -64.18
C ALA A 20 -15.91 -12.15 -65.48
N GLU A 21 -16.90 -12.22 -66.37
CA GLU A 21 -16.93 -11.47 -67.64
C GLU A 21 -16.98 -9.95 -67.41
N ALA A 22 -17.77 -9.51 -66.44
CA ALA A 22 -17.86 -8.10 -66.07
C ALA A 22 -16.58 -7.59 -65.40
N ASN A 23 -15.95 -8.42 -64.56
CA ASN A 23 -14.65 -8.10 -63.96
C ASN A 23 -13.55 -7.93 -65.02
N GLN A 24 -13.54 -8.78 -66.05
CA GLN A 24 -12.59 -8.64 -67.17
C GLN A 24 -12.85 -7.36 -67.97
N ALA A 25 -14.12 -7.05 -68.26
CA ALA A 25 -14.47 -5.81 -68.97
C ALA A 25 -14.09 -4.56 -68.17
N MET A 26 -14.28 -4.56 -66.84
CA MET A 26 -13.83 -3.50 -65.93
C MET A 26 -12.31 -3.34 -65.96
N ALA A 27 -11.56 -4.45 -65.85
CA ALA A 27 -10.11 -4.44 -65.86
C ALA A 27 -9.55 -3.93 -67.21
N GLN A 28 -10.13 -4.37 -68.33
CA GLN A 28 -9.75 -3.89 -69.65
C GLN A 28 -10.00 -2.38 -69.81
N HIS A 29 -11.11 -1.88 -69.27
CA HIS A 29 -11.41 -0.45 -69.32
C HIS A 29 -10.46 0.38 -68.45
N ALA A 30 -10.17 -0.08 -67.24
CA ALA A 30 -9.20 0.57 -66.36
C ALA A 30 -7.79 0.61 -66.97
N LEU A 31 -7.41 -0.34 -67.83
CA LEU A 31 -6.11 -0.30 -68.53
C LEU A 31 -6.12 0.59 -69.78
N SER A 32 -7.28 0.82 -70.40
CA SER A 32 -7.40 1.58 -71.65
C SER A 32 -7.83 3.04 -71.45
N CYS A 33 -8.48 3.37 -70.34
CA CYS A 33 -8.95 4.71 -70.01
C CYS A 33 -8.15 5.28 -68.82
N PRO A 34 -7.32 6.32 -69.02
CA PRO A 34 -6.52 6.90 -67.94
C PRO A 34 -7.38 7.54 -66.83
N VAL A 35 -8.53 8.12 -67.19
CA VAL A 35 -9.44 8.76 -66.21
C VAL A 35 -10.00 7.72 -65.23
N CYS A 36 -10.51 6.60 -65.75
CA CYS A 36 -11.06 5.53 -64.91
C CYS A 36 -9.96 4.77 -64.14
N HIS A 37 -8.75 4.70 -64.70
CA HIS A 37 -7.57 4.18 -64.00
C HIS A 37 -7.23 5.01 -62.76
N ASP A 38 -7.19 6.34 -62.93
CA ASP A 38 -6.84 7.26 -61.86
C ASP A 38 -7.92 7.24 -60.76
N LEU A 39 -9.20 7.26 -61.14
CA LEU A 39 -10.32 7.11 -60.20
C LEU A 39 -10.21 5.80 -59.38
N LEU A 40 -9.93 4.68 -60.04
CA LEU A 40 -9.76 3.39 -59.36
C LEU A 40 -8.59 3.41 -58.37
N ASN A 41 -7.49 4.07 -58.73
CA ASN A 41 -6.34 4.22 -57.84
C ASN A 41 -6.64 5.17 -56.67
N GLU A 42 -7.36 6.26 -56.90
CA GLU A 42 -7.80 7.17 -55.84
C GLU A 42 -8.67 6.44 -54.80
N VAL A 43 -9.66 5.67 -55.25
CA VAL A 43 -10.51 4.89 -54.34
C VAL A 43 -9.71 3.81 -53.61
N ARG A 44 -8.78 3.12 -54.29
CA ARG A 44 -7.88 2.15 -53.64
C ARG A 44 -6.98 2.79 -52.59
N ASN A 45 -6.43 3.97 -52.89
CA ASN A 45 -5.61 4.73 -51.96
C ASN A 45 -6.43 5.21 -50.76
N ALA A 46 -7.66 5.67 -50.97
CA ALA A 46 -8.57 6.07 -49.90
C ALA A 46 -8.91 4.87 -48.99
N MET A 47 -9.21 3.70 -49.56
CA MET A 47 -9.43 2.48 -48.76
C MET A 47 -8.19 2.06 -47.99
N ALA A 48 -7.01 2.14 -48.60
CA ALA A 48 -5.74 1.83 -47.93
C ALA A 48 -5.49 2.78 -46.75
N ALA A 49 -5.77 4.08 -46.92
CA ALA A 49 -5.71 5.07 -45.85
C ALA A 49 -6.74 4.79 -44.74
N CYS A 50 -7.97 4.38 -45.08
CA CYS A 50 -8.95 3.97 -44.08
C CYS A 50 -8.51 2.72 -43.30
N ARG A 51 -7.83 1.77 -43.95
CA ARG A 51 -7.31 0.55 -43.31
C ARG A 51 -6.07 0.80 -42.45
N SER A 52 -5.33 1.88 -42.69
CA SER A 52 -4.19 2.27 -41.86
C SER A 52 -4.59 3.08 -40.63
N LEU A 53 -5.86 3.47 -40.51
CA LEU A 53 -6.37 4.08 -39.29
C LEU A 53 -6.20 3.11 -38.10
N PRO A 54 -5.81 3.63 -36.92
CA PRO A 54 -5.69 2.79 -35.74
C PRO A 54 -7.03 2.15 -35.43
N VAL A 55 -7.04 0.83 -35.32
CA VAL A 55 -8.22 0.08 -34.87
C VAL A 55 -8.49 0.50 -33.43
N ALA A 56 -9.68 1.03 -33.17
CA ALA A 56 -10.09 1.37 -31.82
C ALA A 56 -10.12 0.10 -30.97
N GLU A 57 -9.50 0.16 -29.79
CA GLU A 57 -9.59 -0.94 -28.83
C GLU A 57 -11.05 -1.16 -28.44
N PRO A 58 -11.54 -2.41 -28.49
CA PRO A 58 -12.91 -2.69 -28.13
C PRO A 58 -13.14 -2.38 -26.65
N PRO A 59 -14.31 -1.82 -26.27
CA PRO A 59 -14.61 -1.58 -24.86
C PRO A 59 -14.64 -2.91 -24.09
N LEU A 60 -14.19 -2.85 -22.84
CA LEU A 60 -14.19 -4.00 -21.93
C LEU A 60 -15.58 -4.66 -21.89
N GLY A 61 -15.60 -5.99 -22.01
CA GLY A 61 -16.85 -6.76 -22.02
C GLY A 61 -17.66 -6.70 -23.32
N LEU A 62 -17.16 -6.09 -24.40
CA LEU A 62 -17.83 -6.15 -25.72
C LEU A 62 -17.95 -7.59 -26.22
N GLU A 63 -16.85 -8.34 -26.18
CA GLU A 63 -16.83 -9.75 -26.58
C GLU A 63 -17.83 -10.57 -25.77
N ALA A 64 -17.82 -10.37 -24.45
CA ALA A 64 -18.75 -10.99 -23.52
C ALA A 64 -20.21 -10.75 -23.93
N ARG A 65 -20.56 -9.49 -24.25
CA ARG A 65 -21.91 -9.10 -24.72
C ARG A 65 -22.27 -9.66 -26.08
N ILE A 66 -21.32 -9.74 -27.01
CA ILE A 66 -21.55 -10.33 -28.34
C ILE A 66 -21.90 -11.80 -28.16
N ILE A 67 -21.09 -12.55 -27.43
CA ILE A 67 -21.29 -13.98 -27.22
C ILE A 67 -22.58 -14.26 -26.47
N ALA A 68 -22.92 -13.45 -25.46
CA ALA A 68 -24.20 -13.56 -24.77
C ALA A 68 -25.42 -13.39 -25.71
N ARG A 69 -25.27 -12.61 -26.79
CA ARG A 69 -26.34 -12.38 -27.79
C ARG A 69 -26.34 -13.37 -28.94
N THR A 70 -25.19 -13.93 -29.31
CA THR A 70 -25.05 -14.82 -30.48
C THR A 70 -25.05 -16.29 -30.11
N VAL A 71 -24.60 -16.66 -28.90
CA VAL A 71 -24.48 -18.05 -28.43
C VAL A 71 -24.92 -18.13 -26.96
N PRO A 72 -26.24 -18.05 -26.67
CA PRO A 72 -26.75 -18.05 -25.30
C PRO A 72 -26.42 -19.36 -24.55
N GLU A 73 -26.27 -20.48 -25.24
CA GLU A 73 -25.88 -21.78 -24.68
C GLU A 73 -24.46 -21.77 -24.07
N ALA A 74 -23.61 -20.82 -24.46
CA ALA A 74 -22.27 -20.65 -23.91
C ALA A 74 -22.23 -19.81 -22.62
N MET A 75 -23.40 -19.33 -22.15
CA MET A 75 -23.54 -18.60 -20.88
C MET A 75 -23.45 -19.56 -19.70
N MET A 76 -22.94 -19.06 -18.58
CA MET A 76 -22.85 -19.78 -17.30
C MET A 76 -23.91 -19.19 -16.35
N THR A 77 -24.49 -20.02 -15.49
CA THR A 77 -25.42 -19.55 -14.45
C THR A 77 -24.67 -18.99 -13.23
N CYS A 78 -25.34 -18.24 -12.34
CA CYS A 78 -24.68 -17.78 -11.10
C CYS A 78 -24.32 -18.94 -10.16
N GLU A 79 -25.10 -20.02 -10.17
CA GLU A 79 -24.83 -21.20 -9.33
C GLU A 79 -23.56 -21.93 -9.81
N GLU A 80 -23.46 -22.18 -11.11
CA GLU A 80 -22.23 -22.74 -11.73
C GLU A 80 -21.01 -21.83 -11.51
N PHE A 81 -21.21 -20.50 -11.51
CA PHE A 81 -20.14 -19.54 -11.24
C PHE A 81 -19.59 -19.67 -9.81
N GLU A 82 -20.49 -19.78 -8.83
CA GLU A 82 -20.14 -19.94 -7.42
C GLU A 82 -19.50 -21.30 -7.14
N GLU A 83 -19.97 -22.38 -7.78
CA GLU A 83 -19.39 -23.73 -7.67
C GLU A 83 -17.91 -23.75 -8.06
N HIS A 84 -17.53 -22.99 -9.09
CA HIS A 84 -16.16 -22.92 -9.59
C HIS A 84 -15.33 -21.77 -9.02
N LEU A 85 -15.85 -21.04 -8.04
CA LEU A 85 -15.17 -19.88 -7.46
C LEU A 85 -13.85 -20.28 -6.79
N THR A 86 -13.84 -21.36 -6.00
CA THR A 86 -12.63 -21.85 -5.34
C THR A 86 -11.62 -22.38 -6.36
N ASP A 87 -12.06 -23.13 -7.36
CA ASP A 87 -11.20 -23.64 -8.43
C ASP A 87 -10.52 -22.49 -9.20
N TYR A 88 -11.23 -21.38 -9.40
CA TYR A 88 -10.68 -20.16 -9.97
C TYR A 88 -9.61 -19.53 -9.06
N LEU A 89 -9.92 -19.34 -7.78
CA LEU A 89 -9.00 -18.72 -6.81
C LEU A 89 -7.73 -19.56 -6.57
N ASP A 90 -7.86 -20.88 -6.62
CA ASP A 90 -6.77 -21.83 -6.47
C ASP A 90 -5.98 -22.05 -7.78
N GLY A 91 -6.49 -21.55 -8.91
CA GLY A 91 -5.83 -21.64 -10.22
C GLY A 91 -5.99 -22.99 -10.92
N PHE A 92 -6.97 -23.80 -10.55
CA PHE A 92 -7.24 -25.13 -11.13
C PHE A 92 -8.32 -25.13 -12.22
N LEU A 93 -8.82 -23.96 -12.61
CA LEU A 93 -9.91 -23.84 -13.56
C LEU A 93 -9.47 -24.22 -15.01
N PRO A 94 -10.13 -25.19 -15.67
CA PRO A 94 -9.79 -25.56 -17.05
C PRO A 94 -10.00 -24.40 -18.03
N ALA A 95 -9.11 -24.26 -19.02
CA ALA A 95 -9.13 -23.14 -19.99
C ALA A 95 -10.49 -22.90 -20.71
N PRO A 96 -11.23 -23.95 -21.15
CA PRO A 96 -12.54 -23.73 -21.78
C PRO A 96 -13.59 -23.14 -20.81
N LEU A 97 -13.46 -23.44 -19.51
CA LEU A 97 -14.37 -22.98 -18.48
C LEU A 97 -13.97 -21.60 -17.95
N TYR A 98 -12.68 -21.31 -17.92
CA TYR A 98 -12.10 -20.02 -17.54
C TYR A 98 -12.72 -18.84 -18.28
N HIS A 99 -12.74 -18.87 -19.62
CA HIS A 99 -13.31 -17.77 -20.41
C HIS A 99 -14.82 -17.61 -20.24
N ARG A 100 -15.54 -18.72 -19.97
CA ARG A 100 -16.98 -18.66 -19.67
C ARG A 100 -17.22 -18.01 -18.31
N TRP A 101 -16.39 -18.36 -17.32
CA TRP A 101 -16.45 -17.83 -15.96
C TRP A 101 -16.11 -16.34 -15.92
N GLU A 102 -15.01 -15.90 -16.56
CA GLU A 102 -14.65 -14.47 -16.65
C GLU A 102 -15.74 -13.64 -17.33
N ARG A 103 -16.35 -14.18 -18.38
CA ARG A 103 -17.46 -13.52 -19.06
C ARG A 103 -18.67 -13.34 -18.14
N HIS A 104 -18.98 -14.33 -17.29
CA HIS A 104 -20.05 -14.19 -16.31
C HIS A 104 -19.71 -13.11 -15.28
N ALA A 105 -18.49 -13.10 -14.73
CA ALA A 105 -18.02 -12.06 -13.80
C ALA A 105 -18.09 -10.65 -14.41
N ALA A 106 -17.78 -10.50 -15.70
CA ALA A 106 -17.79 -9.21 -16.39
C ALA A 106 -19.19 -8.66 -16.67
N LEU A 107 -20.21 -9.52 -16.78
CA LEU A 107 -21.58 -9.12 -17.17
C LEU A 107 -22.56 -9.14 -16.00
N CYS A 108 -22.35 -10.00 -15.02
CA CYS A 108 -23.29 -10.21 -13.92
C CYS A 108 -23.00 -9.24 -12.76
N PRO A 109 -23.92 -8.32 -12.43
CA PRO A 109 -23.70 -7.34 -11.36
C PRO A 109 -23.62 -7.98 -9.97
N ARG A 110 -24.11 -9.22 -9.80
CA ARG A 110 -24.03 -9.95 -8.52
C ARG A 110 -22.68 -10.64 -8.32
N CYS A 111 -22.12 -11.19 -9.40
CA CYS A 111 -20.96 -12.06 -9.34
C CYS A 111 -19.64 -11.32 -9.61
N THR A 112 -19.70 -10.08 -10.12
CA THR A 112 -18.51 -9.29 -10.50
C THR A 112 -17.57 -9.03 -9.31
N ASP A 113 -18.12 -8.69 -8.15
CA ASP A 113 -17.34 -8.33 -6.95
C ASP A 113 -17.06 -9.54 -6.03
N LEU A 114 -17.77 -10.65 -6.24
CA LEU A 114 -17.74 -11.81 -5.35
C LEU A 114 -16.33 -12.41 -5.15
N PRO A 115 -15.49 -12.60 -6.18
CA PRO A 115 -14.13 -13.12 -5.99
C PRO A 115 -13.27 -12.18 -5.16
N GLY A 116 -13.42 -10.87 -5.37
CA GLY A 116 -12.73 -9.84 -4.59
C GLY A 116 -13.16 -9.84 -3.12
N ASP A 117 -14.46 -10.03 -2.86
CA ASP A 117 -14.99 -10.15 -1.50
C ASP A 117 -14.42 -11.37 -0.77
N VAL A 118 -14.37 -12.52 -1.44
CA VAL A 118 -13.80 -13.75 -0.87
C VAL A 118 -12.31 -13.60 -0.57
N VAL A 119 -11.52 -13.02 -1.48
CA VAL A 119 -10.09 -12.76 -1.24
C VAL A 119 -9.88 -11.81 -0.06
N ARG A 120 -10.71 -10.76 0.06
CA ARG A 120 -10.66 -9.84 1.21
C ARG A 120 -11.00 -10.55 2.52
N ALA A 121 -12.03 -11.40 2.53
CA ALA A 121 -12.42 -12.17 3.70
C ALA A 121 -11.30 -13.15 4.13
N ILE A 122 -10.69 -13.84 3.17
CA ILE A 122 -9.53 -14.72 3.41
C ILE A 122 -8.37 -13.91 4.01
N GLY A 123 -8.06 -12.74 3.44
CA GLY A 123 -7.02 -11.85 3.97
C GLY A 123 -7.27 -11.42 5.41
N ALA A 124 -8.53 -11.11 5.77
CA ALA A 124 -8.92 -10.76 7.13
C ALA A 124 -8.79 -11.96 8.10
N CYS A 125 -9.08 -13.18 7.66
CA CYS A 125 -8.84 -14.38 8.46
C CYS A 125 -7.35 -14.60 8.70
N TYR A 126 -6.50 -14.38 7.69
CA TYR A 126 -5.05 -14.51 7.83
C TYR A 126 -4.46 -13.45 8.77
N SER A 127 -4.94 -12.20 8.74
CA SER A 127 -4.50 -11.19 9.71
C SER A 127 -4.84 -11.58 11.14
N LEU A 128 -6.04 -12.12 11.37
CA LEU A 128 -6.45 -12.62 12.70
C LEU A 128 -5.65 -13.84 13.15
N LEU A 129 -5.21 -14.70 12.23
CA LEU A 129 -4.34 -15.84 12.56
C LEU A 129 -2.91 -15.42 12.90
N THR A 130 -2.42 -14.38 12.24
CA THR A 130 -1.02 -13.92 12.36
C THR A 130 -0.83 -13.04 13.59
N GLU A 131 -1.84 -12.23 13.92
CA GLU A 131 -1.90 -11.52 15.18
C GLU A 131 -2.29 -12.54 16.26
N GLU A 132 -1.33 -13.05 17.03
CA GLU A 132 -1.64 -13.82 18.24
C GLU A 132 -2.37 -12.89 19.23
N LEU A 133 -3.69 -12.77 19.09
CA LEU A 133 -4.49 -12.05 20.06
C LEU A 133 -4.39 -12.79 21.40
N PRO A 134 -4.14 -12.06 22.51
CA PRO A 134 -4.08 -12.68 23.82
C PRO A 134 -5.42 -13.35 24.10
N VAL A 135 -5.37 -14.65 24.39
CA VAL A 135 -6.55 -15.44 24.75
C VAL A 135 -7.23 -14.74 25.93
N PRO A 136 -8.54 -14.40 25.83
CA PRO A 136 -9.24 -13.74 26.91
C PRO A 136 -9.06 -14.49 28.22
N ALA A 137 -8.72 -13.77 29.29
CA ALA A 137 -8.70 -14.34 30.63
C ALA A 137 -10.05 -15.02 30.90
N ASP A 138 -10.02 -16.21 31.50
CA ASP A 138 -11.20 -17.05 31.78
C ASP A 138 -11.78 -17.83 30.57
N LEU A 139 -11.16 -17.83 29.38
CA LEU A 139 -11.67 -18.64 28.25
C LEU A 139 -11.70 -20.14 28.57
N HIS A 140 -10.62 -20.66 29.17
CA HIS A 140 -10.51 -22.08 29.52
C HIS A 140 -11.58 -22.54 30.51
N SER A 141 -11.83 -21.75 31.56
CA SER A 141 -12.88 -21.99 32.55
C SER A 141 -14.28 -21.87 31.93
N ARG A 142 -14.50 -20.94 31.00
CA ARG A 142 -15.76 -20.85 30.24
C ARG A 142 -16.00 -22.06 29.36
N ILE A 143 -14.98 -22.55 28.63
CA ILE A 143 -15.06 -23.76 27.81
C ILE A 143 -15.31 -24.99 28.70
N LEU A 144 -14.61 -25.10 29.83
CA LEU A 144 -14.83 -26.18 30.81
C LEU A 144 -16.25 -26.14 31.39
N CYS A 145 -16.76 -24.97 31.78
CA CYS A 145 -18.13 -24.85 32.29
C CYS A 145 -19.16 -25.21 31.21
N ALA A 146 -18.95 -24.78 29.96
CA ALA A 146 -19.86 -25.06 28.85
C ALA A 146 -19.86 -26.54 28.44
N THR A 147 -18.70 -27.20 28.47
CA THR A 147 -18.57 -28.62 28.09
C THR A 147 -18.96 -29.59 29.21
N LEU A 148 -18.76 -29.21 30.48
CA LEU A 148 -19.16 -30.01 31.65
C LEU A 148 -20.63 -29.79 32.06
N GLY A 149 -21.39 -28.99 31.31
CA GLY A 149 -22.82 -28.75 31.57
C GLY A 149 -23.10 -28.02 32.90
N ALA A 150 -22.10 -27.32 33.44
CA ALA A 150 -22.28 -26.49 34.64
C ALA A 150 -23.08 -25.24 34.25
N ALA A 151 -24.40 -25.35 34.33
CA ALA A 151 -25.32 -24.23 34.25
C ALA A 151 -25.05 -23.27 35.42
N ASP A 152 -24.13 -22.33 35.23
CA ASP A 152 -24.24 -20.92 35.66
C ASP A 152 -22.91 -20.16 35.48
N ALA A 153 -22.55 -19.87 34.23
CA ALA A 153 -21.46 -18.95 33.92
C ALA A 153 -21.73 -17.48 34.32
N ARG A 154 -22.92 -17.14 34.84
CA ARG A 154 -23.29 -15.78 35.28
C ARG A 154 -23.10 -15.52 36.78
N ALA A 155 -22.84 -16.54 37.59
CA ALA A 155 -22.77 -16.39 39.04
C ALA A 155 -21.38 -15.99 39.55
N PHE A 156 -20.33 -16.10 38.74
CA PHE A 156 -18.99 -15.71 39.16
C PHE A 156 -18.79 -14.20 38.98
N ARG A 157 -19.29 -13.41 39.94
CA ARG A 157 -18.86 -12.02 40.11
C ARG A 157 -17.37 -12.06 40.46
N PRO A 158 -16.46 -11.60 39.58
CA PRO A 158 -15.04 -11.65 39.90
C PRO A 158 -14.79 -10.81 41.16
N SER A 159 -14.01 -11.39 42.09
CA SER A 159 -13.58 -10.71 43.30
C SER A 159 -13.03 -9.32 42.97
N LEU A 160 -13.35 -8.32 43.80
CA LEU A 160 -12.92 -6.93 43.64
C LEU A 160 -11.40 -6.81 43.41
N VAL A 161 -10.63 -7.76 43.95
CA VAL A 161 -9.18 -7.85 43.78
C VAL A 161 -8.78 -8.17 42.34
N LEU A 162 -9.51 -9.07 41.67
CA LEU A 162 -9.26 -9.41 40.25
C LEU A 162 -9.65 -8.26 39.32
N ARG A 163 -10.70 -7.49 39.66
CA ARG A 163 -11.08 -6.29 38.91
C ARG A 163 -10.04 -5.17 39.06
N LEU A 164 -9.54 -4.95 40.27
CA LEU A 164 -8.47 -3.98 40.53
C LEU A 164 -7.17 -4.36 39.82
N ARG A 165 -6.84 -5.66 39.81
CA ARG A 165 -5.64 -6.16 39.12
C ARG A 165 -5.75 -6.03 37.59
N ALA A 166 -6.88 -6.40 37.00
CA ALA A 166 -7.11 -6.22 35.56
C ALA A 166 -7.10 -4.73 35.17
N TRP A 167 -7.63 -3.85 36.02
CA TRP A 167 -7.59 -2.41 35.80
C TRP A 167 -6.15 -1.87 35.88
N LEU A 168 -5.33 -2.34 36.82
CA LEU A 168 -3.91 -1.99 36.93
C LEU A 168 -3.09 -2.51 35.74
N GLU A 169 -3.33 -3.74 35.30
CA GLU A 169 -2.65 -4.31 34.13
C GLU A 169 -3.03 -3.57 32.83
N ALA A 170 -4.28 -3.14 32.68
CA ALA A 170 -4.71 -2.31 31.56
C ALA A 170 -4.05 -0.91 31.58
N LEU A 171 -3.98 -0.28 32.77
CA LEU A 171 -3.32 1.02 32.93
C LEU A 171 -1.81 0.94 32.65
N TRP A 172 -1.17 -0.16 33.04
CA TRP A 172 0.25 -0.42 32.79
C TRP A 172 0.52 -0.71 31.32
N GLY A 173 -0.38 -1.45 30.65
CA GLY A 173 -0.29 -1.74 29.22
C GLY A 173 -0.35 -0.49 28.34
N GLU A 174 -1.25 0.46 28.64
CA GLU A 174 -1.29 1.74 27.91
C GLU A 174 -0.04 2.60 28.16
N LEU A 175 0.50 2.58 29.39
CA LEU A 175 1.76 3.26 29.70
C LEU A 175 2.96 2.65 28.94
N GLN A 176 2.94 1.33 28.74
CA GLN A 176 3.97 0.61 28.01
C GLN A 176 3.89 0.86 26.48
N ALA A 177 2.70 1.05 25.93
CA ALA A 177 2.52 1.42 24.52
C ALA A 177 3.02 2.85 24.22
N VAL A 178 2.80 3.80 25.12
CA VAL A 178 3.28 5.19 24.95
C VAL A 178 4.80 5.29 25.03
N THR A 179 5.45 4.49 25.87
CA THR A 179 6.91 4.52 26.09
C THR A 179 7.73 3.86 24.97
N ILE A 180 7.14 3.00 24.14
CA ILE A 180 7.82 2.30 23.04
C ILE A 180 7.81 3.11 21.73
N SER A 181 7.12 4.27 21.68
CA SER A 181 7.23 5.16 20.53
C SER A 181 8.63 5.82 20.48
N PRO A 182 9.37 5.73 19.35
CA PRO A 182 10.76 6.21 19.26
C PRO A 182 10.90 7.73 19.47
N GLN A 183 9.78 8.46 19.39
CA GLN A 183 9.73 9.92 19.51
C GLN A 183 9.67 10.39 20.96
N LEU A 184 9.14 9.57 21.88
CA LEU A 184 9.00 9.92 23.30
C LEU A 184 10.15 9.40 24.18
N ALA A 185 10.95 8.46 23.68
CA ALA A 185 12.12 7.93 24.39
C ALA A 185 13.17 9.02 24.67
N THR A 186 13.39 9.95 23.74
CA THR A 186 14.35 11.06 23.92
C THR A 186 13.89 12.03 25.01
N VAL A 187 12.60 12.37 25.04
CA VAL A 187 12.02 13.24 26.05
C VAL A 187 12.08 12.59 27.44
N ALA A 188 11.79 11.28 27.51
CA ALA A 188 11.87 10.53 28.76
C ALA A 188 13.32 10.46 29.30
N VAL A 189 14.32 10.23 28.44
CA VAL A 189 15.74 10.23 28.85
C VAL A 189 16.18 11.62 29.30
N VAL A 190 15.79 12.69 28.60
CA VAL A 190 16.12 14.07 29.00
C VAL A 190 15.48 14.42 30.34
N LEU A 191 14.24 14.01 30.59
CA LEU A 191 13.58 14.20 31.89
C LEU A 191 14.26 13.41 33.01
N LEU A 192 14.62 12.15 32.76
CA LEU A 192 15.35 11.32 33.74
C LEU A 192 16.71 11.94 34.08
N VAL A 193 17.44 12.41 33.07
CA VAL A 193 18.71 13.11 33.26
C VAL A 193 18.51 14.42 34.01
N ALA A 194 17.46 15.20 33.71
CA ALA A 194 17.16 16.44 34.41
C ALA A 194 16.79 16.20 35.89
N VAL A 195 16.02 15.16 36.19
CA VAL A 195 15.67 14.77 37.57
C VAL A 195 16.90 14.24 38.32
N LEU A 196 17.77 13.48 37.65
CA LEU A 196 18.99 12.95 38.25
C LEU A 196 20.01 14.07 38.53
N ILE A 197 20.17 15.03 37.62
CA ILE A 197 20.99 16.24 37.82
C ILE A 197 20.38 17.11 38.93
N GLY A 198 19.06 17.29 38.93
CA GLY A 198 18.35 18.09 39.93
C GLY A 198 18.46 17.52 41.35
N SER A 199 18.40 16.19 41.49
CA SER A 199 18.47 15.52 42.79
C SER A 199 19.89 15.33 43.33
N THR A 200 20.91 15.28 42.47
CA THR A 200 22.31 15.06 42.89
C THR A 200 23.10 16.36 43.06
N LEU A 201 22.75 17.44 42.35
CA LEU A 201 23.54 18.67 42.33
C LEU A 201 22.83 19.91 42.91
N SER A 202 21.52 19.86 43.15
CA SER A 202 20.79 20.98 43.75
C SER A 202 20.24 20.61 45.12
N LYS A 203 20.47 21.47 46.12
CA LYS A 203 19.81 21.33 47.44
C LYS A 203 18.32 21.66 47.37
N ASP A 204 17.92 22.46 46.38
CA ASP A 204 16.56 22.98 46.21
C ASP A 204 15.89 22.50 44.90
N GLY A 205 16.46 21.50 44.22
CA GLY A 205 15.92 20.92 42.97
C GLY A 205 15.81 21.86 41.77
N THR A 206 16.42 23.05 41.82
CA THR A 206 16.21 24.12 40.84
C THR A 206 17.43 24.32 39.93
N ILE A 207 17.20 24.43 38.61
CA ILE A 207 18.25 24.57 37.59
C ILE A 207 19.16 25.80 37.84
N GLY A 208 18.60 26.89 38.36
CA GLY A 208 19.35 28.11 38.69
C GLY A 208 20.31 27.98 39.88
N ASP A 209 20.15 26.95 40.73
CA ASP A 209 21.08 26.66 41.82
C ASP A 209 22.33 25.94 41.29
N VAL A 210 22.14 24.96 40.38
CA VAL A 210 23.23 24.25 39.68
C VAL A 210 24.15 25.20 38.92
N TYR A 211 23.58 26.23 38.27
CA TYR A 211 24.39 27.23 37.55
C TYR A 211 25.20 28.14 38.50
N ARG A 212 24.66 28.45 39.68
CA ARG A 212 25.36 29.27 40.68
C ARG A 212 26.46 28.49 41.39
N THR A 213 26.23 27.21 41.67
CA THR A 213 27.25 26.33 42.25
C THR A 213 28.38 26.05 41.27
N SER A 214 28.08 25.81 39.99
CA SER A 214 29.12 25.62 38.96
C SER A 214 29.99 26.88 38.79
N TRP A 215 29.38 28.08 38.77
CA TRP A 215 30.12 29.33 38.69
C TRP A 215 31.01 29.57 39.90
N ARG A 216 30.55 29.26 41.12
CA ARG A 216 31.37 29.37 42.33
C ARG A 216 32.54 28.39 42.34
N LEU A 217 32.31 27.15 41.89
CA LEU A 217 33.37 26.15 41.82
C LEU A 217 34.44 26.57 40.80
N ALA A 218 34.03 27.08 39.65
CA ALA A 218 34.93 27.63 38.63
C ALA A 218 35.70 28.85 39.16
N ALA A 219 35.03 29.78 39.84
CA ALA A 219 35.70 30.93 40.45
C ALA A 219 36.76 30.51 41.50
N GLN A 220 36.48 29.46 42.28
CA GLN A 220 37.43 28.91 43.25
C GLN A 220 38.63 28.24 42.57
N THR A 221 38.43 27.48 41.49
CA THR A 221 39.56 26.87 40.76
C THR A 221 40.41 27.93 40.07
N TYR A 222 39.80 28.98 39.50
CA TYR A 222 40.53 30.12 38.96
C TYR A 222 41.29 30.90 40.04
N ALA A 223 40.69 31.13 41.22
CA ALA A 223 41.36 31.80 42.33
C ALA A 223 42.53 30.97 42.90
N LEU A 224 42.39 29.65 42.98
CA LEU A 224 43.47 28.75 43.36
C LEU A 224 44.61 28.79 42.32
N GLY A 225 44.27 28.75 41.03
CA GLY A 225 45.25 28.89 39.94
C GLY A 225 45.96 30.25 39.90
N ALA A 226 45.24 31.33 40.20
CA ALA A 226 45.83 32.66 40.29
C ALA A 226 46.76 32.79 41.52
N ASN A 227 46.37 32.22 42.67
CA ASN A 227 47.20 32.23 43.87
C ASN A 227 48.46 31.36 43.75
N THR A 228 48.39 30.23 43.02
CA THR A 228 49.59 29.42 42.73
C THR A 228 50.53 30.13 41.76
N ALA A 229 49.99 30.78 40.73
CA ALA A 229 50.77 31.62 39.81
C ALA A 229 51.42 32.82 40.53
N ALA A 230 50.68 33.52 41.40
CA ALA A 230 51.20 34.63 42.19
C ALA A 230 52.33 34.18 43.14
N ARG A 231 52.19 33.02 43.79
CA ARG A 231 53.26 32.41 44.63
C ARG A 231 54.53 32.07 43.84
N MET A 232 54.40 31.64 42.58
CA MET A 232 55.57 31.41 41.72
C MET A 232 56.31 32.72 41.43
N THR A 233 55.60 33.79 41.06
CA THR A 233 56.24 35.09 40.74
C THR A 233 56.93 35.77 41.92
N THR A 234 56.39 35.64 43.14
CA THR A 234 57.02 36.17 44.36
C THR A 234 58.24 35.36 44.79
N GLY A 235 58.25 34.04 44.54
CA GLY A 235 59.41 33.18 44.77
C GLY A 235 60.61 33.57 43.88
N ASP A 236 60.35 33.87 42.61
CA ASP A 236 61.39 34.27 41.66
C ASP A 236 61.90 35.70 41.91
N LEU A 237 61.04 36.65 42.29
CA LEU A 237 61.46 38.01 42.68
C LEU A 237 62.35 38.01 43.95
N LYS A 238 62.10 37.10 44.90
CA LYS A 238 62.93 36.96 46.11
C LYS A 238 64.31 36.35 45.81
N LYS A 239 64.40 35.46 44.82
CA LYS A 239 65.69 34.95 44.32
C LYS A 239 66.52 36.04 43.63
N VAL A 240 65.89 36.89 42.82
CA VAL A 240 66.59 37.97 42.10
C VAL A 240 67.05 39.07 43.06
N THR A 241 66.24 39.47 44.04
CA THR A 241 66.64 40.48 45.04
C THR A 241 67.71 39.98 46.01
N GLY A 242 67.71 38.68 46.35
CA GLY A 242 68.80 38.06 47.12
C GLY A 242 70.15 38.02 46.38
N ALA A 243 70.14 38.03 45.04
CA ALA A 243 71.36 38.04 44.23
C ALA A 243 71.98 39.44 44.05
N ILE A 244 71.21 40.52 44.29
CA ILE A 244 71.65 41.92 44.09
C ILE A 244 72.25 42.54 45.37
N ASN A 245 71.87 42.06 46.56
CA ASN A 245 72.40 42.55 47.85
C ASN A 245 73.60 41.74 48.38
N GLY A 246 74.26 40.96 47.52
CA GLY A 246 75.33 40.02 47.87
C GLY A 246 76.66 40.26 47.15
N THR A 247 77.04 41.52 46.95
CA THR A 247 78.39 41.95 46.53
C THR A 247 78.83 43.15 47.33
#